data_AF-K7K3G4-F1
#
_entry.id   AF-K7K3G4-F1
#
_cell.length_a   1.000
_cell.length_b   1.000
_cell.length_c   1.000
_cell.angle_alpha   90.00
_cell.angle_beta   90.00
_cell.angle_gamma   90.00
#
_symmetry.space_group_name_H-M   'P 1'
#
loop_
_entity.id
_entity.type
_entity.pdbx_description
1 polymer ?
#
loop_
_entity_poly.entity_id
_entity_poly.type
_entity_poly.pdbx_seq_one_letter_code
_entity_poly.pdbx_strand_id
1 'polypeptide(L)'
;MASINFNPFGGNWFSKPPNPLPLPSLPNTLTDAPSLPPNFAAISLPNPFRRRPKPKSAEPTEPGPYEQLARQVLWECETLPDHRHTPEVDKILADNDAAFGGDDDSVFVRREDATDEEVRENAELVERLRSSPVVQFMARAEEILDKMNEMELKENERPYHKEDWEVWKNVPNVIGLDGRPMPRKAQKTREEADDKFWDFARQFFFGLWNFRQRPYPPGKPIDAAQSIGYKNLERRYYDFIMRSGGWYYKDRLGRTRGPLELITLKTAWGAGIIDKNTFIWGEDMDEWAPIHMIYGMERAIATWEVRLAASATALLHKLQKGIPPWVPLKGFEKKTYKQLQEEAIESKRRDLAVLEANDGLWPGAKIPSHALFLWASGSELTTILEQDHMPNKYIPKYLRKKLAEIIPGLRPWEVLSIEQAMDRLTFNGEWYREPLGSFTTGPPYLEHWNRDVMRLYKIFDDLNTELYEHMENSIAGFDKIMEKIRDDFIARTDKMLEKKDKEKREARKKAGLPEYQWPEKPYVP
;
A
#
# COMPACT_ATOMS: atom_id res chain seq x y z
N MET A 1 -31.67 38.00 -10.35
CA MET A 1 -32.46 36.96 -9.67
C MET A 1 -33.65 36.57 -10.53
N ALA A 2 -33.77 35.27 -10.83
CA ALA A 2 -34.90 34.54 -11.43
C ALA A 2 -35.51 35.03 -12.77
N SER A 3 -34.89 34.64 -13.89
CA SER A 3 -35.66 34.27 -15.09
C SER A 3 -35.13 32.94 -15.63
N ILE A 4 -36.02 31.95 -15.52
CA ILE A 4 -35.88 30.54 -15.87
C ILE A 4 -35.63 30.45 -17.37
N ASN A 5 -34.54 29.81 -17.79
CA ASN A 5 -34.42 29.36 -19.17
C ASN A 5 -34.08 27.86 -19.23
N PHE A 6 -34.89 27.18 -20.02
CA PHE A 6 -35.01 25.73 -20.11
C PHE A 6 -33.95 25.16 -21.06
N ASN A 7 -32.93 24.49 -20.51
CA ASN A 7 -32.38 23.30 -21.15
C ASN A 7 -31.79 22.36 -20.08
N PRO A 8 -32.41 21.21 -19.78
CA PRO A 8 -32.18 20.46 -18.55
C PRO A 8 -30.89 19.61 -18.52
N PHE A 9 -29.93 19.81 -19.44
CA PHE A 9 -28.64 19.11 -19.43
C PHE A 9 -27.54 20.02 -20.01
N GLY A 10 -27.29 21.17 -19.36
CA GLY A 10 -26.39 22.23 -19.82
C GLY A 10 -24.94 22.13 -19.34
N GLY A 11 -24.23 21.06 -19.70
CA GLY A 11 -22.79 20.92 -19.40
C GLY A 11 -21.90 21.22 -20.61
N ASN A 12 -21.23 22.38 -20.62
CA ASN A 12 -20.06 22.62 -21.47
C ASN A 12 -18.80 22.32 -20.64
N TRP A 13 -18.30 21.08 -20.60
CA TRP A 13 -17.06 20.78 -19.88
C TRP A 13 -15.75 20.97 -20.70
N PHE A 14 -15.70 21.79 -21.76
CA PHE A 14 -14.43 22.03 -22.47
C PHE A 14 -13.42 22.75 -21.56
N SER A 15 -12.55 21.99 -20.87
CA SER A 15 -11.38 22.51 -20.16
C SER A 15 -10.13 22.30 -21.01
N LYS A 16 -9.28 23.33 -21.09
CA LYS A 16 -7.89 23.13 -21.50
C LYS A 16 -7.24 22.23 -20.44
N PRO A 17 -6.41 21.24 -20.80
CA PRO A 17 -5.64 20.52 -19.79
C PRO A 17 -4.87 21.54 -18.95
N PRO A 18 -4.77 21.36 -17.62
CA PRO A 18 -3.93 22.23 -16.81
C PRO A 18 -2.55 22.26 -17.44
N ASN A 19 -2.02 23.47 -17.68
CA ASN A 19 -0.64 23.62 -18.13
C ASN A 19 0.25 22.75 -17.21
N PRO A 20 1.22 22.00 -17.76
CA PRO A 20 2.12 21.21 -16.92
C PRO A 20 2.70 22.14 -15.85
N LEU A 21 2.45 21.80 -14.57
CA LEU A 21 2.92 22.57 -13.45
C LEU A 21 4.43 22.80 -13.64
N PRO A 22 4.91 24.06 -13.69
CA PRO A 22 6.33 24.31 -13.81
C PRO A 22 7.03 23.62 -12.65
N LEU A 23 8.06 22.85 -12.97
CA LEU A 23 8.94 22.22 -11.99
C LEU A 23 9.32 23.27 -10.94
N PRO A 24 8.98 23.07 -9.64
CA PRO A 24 9.31 24.05 -8.63
C PRO A 24 10.83 24.23 -8.61
N SER A 25 11.28 25.44 -8.95
CA SER A 25 12.65 25.87 -8.75
C SER A 25 12.94 25.79 -7.26
N LEU A 26 13.68 24.77 -6.83
CA LEU A 26 14.12 24.56 -5.45
C LEU A 26 14.67 25.88 -4.89
N PRO A 27 13.95 26.58 -3.99
CA PRO A 27 14.46 27.80 -3.40
C PRO A 27 15.53 27.40 -2.38
N ASN A 28 16.76 27.87 -2.63
CA ASN A 28 17.84 27.89 -1.65
C ASN A 28 17.46 28.86 -0.52
N THR A 29 16.59 28.44 0.39
CA THR A 29 16.28 29.18 1.63
C THR A 29 16.20 28.19 2.78
N LEU A 30 17.37 27.69 3.17
CA LEU A 30 17.62 27.04 4.46
C LEU A 30 18.61 27.89 5.25
N THR A 31 18.20 29.10 5.59
CA THR A 31 18.80 29.88 6.67
C THR A 31 17.67 30.35 7.57
N ASP A 32 17.85 30.14 8.86
CA ASP A 32 17.05 30.65 9.98
C ASP A 32 15.97 29.71 10.56
N ALA A 33 16.39 28.77 11.41
CA ALA A 33 15.73 28.56 12.70
C ALA A 33 16.73 28.00 13.76
N PRO A 34 16.63 28.42 15.04
CA PRO A 34 17.73 28.33 16.00
C PRO A 34 17.87 26.96 16.65
N SER A 35 19.12 26.60 16.91
CA SER A 35 19.55 25.46 17.69
C SER A 35 19.13 25.55 19.15
N LEU A 36 18.31 24.60 19.61
CA LEU A 36 18.27 24.17 21.00
C LEU A 36 18.22 22.64 21.02
N PRO A 37 19.35 21.95 21.24
CA PRO A 37 19.34 20.49 21.33
C PRO A 37 18.83 20.07 22.72
N PRO A 38 17.79 19.23 22.84
CA PRO A 38 17.57 18.50 24.06
C PRO A 38 18.59 17.34 24.10
N ASN A 39 19.46 17.36 25.09
CA ASN A 39 20.39 16.27 25.39
C ASN A 39 19.59 15.00 25.75
N PHE A 40 19.44 14.10 24.77
CA PHE A 40 18.76 12.81 24.88
C PHE A 40 19.44 11.83 25.86
N ALA A 41 20.57 12.20 26.49
CA ALA A 41 21.36 11.30 27.33
C ALA A 41 21.58 11.76 28.78
N ALA A 42 20.77 12.69 29.30
CA ALA A 42 20.80 13.02 30.73
C ALA A 42 19.86 12.11 31.55
N ILE A 43 20.08 10.79 31.52
CA ILE A 43 19.50 9.89 32.52
C ILE A 43 20.38 10.00 33.76
N SER A 44 20.05 10.96 34.63
CA SER A 44 20.54 10.97 36.00
C SER A 44 19.95 9.77 36.73
N LEU A 45 20.68 8.65 36.75
CA LEU A 45 20.33 7.46 37.51
C LEU A 45 20.22 7.84 39.00
N PRO A 46 19.02 7.80 39.62
CA PRO A 46 18.88 8.14 41.03
C PRO A 46 19.54 7.04 41.87
N ASN A 47 20.44 7.45 42.76
CA ASN A 47 21.23 6.58 43.63
C ASN A 47 20.31 5.61 44.43
N PRO A 48 20.51 4.27 44.36
CA PRO A 48 19.54 3.27 44.80
C PRO A 48 19.45 3.08 46.32
N PHE A 49 20.20 3.82 47.13
CA PHE A 49 20.28 3.61 48.59
C PHE A 49 19.30 4.44 49.43
N ARG A 50 18.33 5.14 48.84
CA ARG A 50 17.28 5.83 49.61
C ARG A 50 15.90 5.75 48.96
N ARG A 51 15.18 4.64 49.12
CA ARG A 51 13.70 4.67 49.11
C ARG A 51 13.11 3.79 50.21
N ARG A 52 12.47 4.47 51.17
CA ARG A 52 11.64 3.91 52.24
C ARG A 52 10.38 3.25 51.64
N PRO A 53 9.82 2.21 52.29
CA PRO A 53 8.70 1.44 51.76
C PRO A 53 7.44 2.32 51.67
N LYS A 54 6.82 2.39 50.48
CA LYS A 54 5.50 3.01 50.29
C LYS A 54 4.40 1.93 50.38
N PRO A 55 3.21 2.26 50.94
CA PRO A 55 2.19 1.29 51.32
C PRO A 55 1.33 0.85 50.13
N LYS A 56 0.71 -0.34 50.27
CA LYS A 56 -0.18 -0.97 49.30
C LYS A 56 -1.48 -0.16 49.14
N SER A 57 -1.65 0.55 48.03
CA SER A 57 -2.92 1.17 47.63
C SER A 57 -3.47 0.51 46.37
N ALA A 58 -4.76 0.15 46.44
CA ALA A 58 -5.74 -0.35 45.47
C ALA A 58 -5.33 -0.64 44.01
N GLU A 59 -5.88 -1.73 43.47
CA GLU A 59 -5.74 -2.19 42.08
C GLU A 59 -5.91 -1.03 41.07
N PRO A 60 -4.96 -0.87 40.14
CA PRO A 60 -4.95 0.27 39.24
C PRO A 60 -6.09 0.16 38.23
N THR A 61 -7.04 1.09 38.30
CA THR A 61 -8.12 1.25 37.30
C THR A 61 -7.57 1.72 35.94
N GLU A 62 -6.30 2.13 35.87
CA GLU A 62 -5.69 2.65 34.66
C GLU A 62 -4.88 1.56 33.93
N PRO A 63 -5.07 1.41 32.60
CA PRO A 63 -4.35 0.42 31.81
C PRO A 63 -2.85 0.67 31.89
N GLY A 64 -2.06 -0.41 31.94
CA GLY A 64 -0.61 -0.34 32.09
C GLY A 64 0.08 0.39 30.92
N PRO A 65 1.35 0.83 31.08
CA PRO A 65 2.05 1.64 30.08
C PRO A 65 2.12 0.96 28.69
N TYR A 66 2.28 -0.36 28.64
CA TYR A 66 2.28 -1.11 27.37
C TYR A 66 0.89 -1.22 26.73
N GLU A 67 -0.16 -1.30 27.54
CA GLU A 67 -1.53 -1.36 27.04
C GLU A 67 -1.97 0.00 26.49
N GLN A 68 -1.55 1.10 27.14
CA GLN A 68 -1.71 2.46 26.61
C GLN A 68 -0.99 2.63 25.27
N LEU A 69 0.26 2.15 25.17
CA LEU A 69 1.04 2.18 23.93
C LEU A 69 0.37 1.36 22.81
N ALA A 70 -0.13 0.16 23.10
CA ALA A 70 -0.83 -0.67 22.13
C ALA A 70 -2.16 -0.02 21.68
N ARG A 71 -2.94 0.54 22.62
CA ARG A 71 -4.16 1.29 22.31
C ARG A 71 -3.86 2.52 21.46
N GLN A 72 -2.78 3.24 21.76
CA GLN A 72 -2.34 4.38 20.97
C GLN A 72 -1.94 3.96 19.55
N VAL A 73 -1.17 2.88 19.38
CA VAL A 73 -0.79 2.37 18.05
C VAL A 73 -2.01 1.93 17.25
N LEU A 74 -2.94 1.21 17.87
CA LEU A 74 -4.19 0.80 17.22
C LEU A 74 -5.03 2.01 16.82
N TRP A 75 -5.14 3.00 17.71
CA TRP A 75 -5.82 4.26 17.42
C TRP A 75 -5.15 5.01 16.26
N GLU A 76 -3.83 5.18 16.26
CA GLU A 76 -3.08 5.83 15.17
C GLU A 76 -3.22 5.08 13.83
N CYS A 77 -3.30 3.75 13.86
CA CYS A 77 -3.54 2.93 12.68
C CYS A 77 -4.98 3.06 12.16
N GLU A 78 -5.96 3.17 13.06
CA GLU A 78 -7.38 3.40 12.72
C GLU A 78 -7.64 4.84 12.26
N THR A 79 -6.84 5.81 12.75
CA THR A 79 -6.95 7.23 12.44
C THR A 79 -5.74 7.74 11.65
N LEU A 80 -5.23 6.95 10.71
CA LEU A 80 -4.27 7.48 9.74
C LEU A 80 -4.90 8.71 9.07
N PRO A 81 -4.19 9.85 8.99
CA PRO A 81 -4.74 11.05 8.39
C PRO A 81 -5.05 10.78 6.92
N ASP A 82 -6.35 10.72 6.57
CA ASP A 82 -6.76 10.70 5.18
C ASP A 82 -6.67 12.12 4.62
N HIS A 83 -5.65 12.38 3.82
CA HIS A 83 -5.41 13.69 3.22
C HIS A 83 -6.56 14.13 2.30
N ARG A 84 -7.39 13.19 1.81
CA ARG A 84 -8.54 13.47 0.94
C ARG A 84 -9.67 14.23 1.63
N HIS A 85 -9.70 14.24 2.96
CA HIS A 85 -10.76 14.85 3.76
C HIS A 85 -10.22 15.99 4.66
N THR A 86 -9.13 16.64 4.23
CA THR A 86 -8.63 17.83 4.93
C THR A 86 -9.50 19.05 4.58
N PRO A 87 -9.62 20.04 5.47
CA PRO A 87 -10.40 21.25 5.20
C PRO A 87 -9.84 22.06 4.03
N GLU A 88 -8.56 21.91 3.69
CA GLU A 88 -7.95 22.54 2.50
C GLU A 88 -8.46 21.90 1.21
N VAL A 89 -8.55 20.57 1.18
CA VAL A 89 -9.10 19.81 0.05
C VAL A 89 -10.58 20.10 -0.11
N ASP A 90 -11.35 20.13 0.98
CA ASP A 90 -12.78 20.46 0.90
C ASP A 90 -13.01 21.90 0.39
N LYS A 91 -12.13 22.85 0.73
CA LYS A 91 -12.16 24.21 0.15
C LYS A 91 -11.85 24.20 -1.34
N ILE A 92 -10.80 23.51 -1.78
CA ILE A 92 -10.45 23.39 -3.20
C ILE A 92 -11.57 22.70 -3.98
N LEU A 93 -12.20 21.68 -3.42
CA LEU A 93 -13.36 21.02 -4.02
C LEU A 93 -14.56 21.97 -4.06
N ALA A 94 -14.84 22.71 -2.99
CA ALA A 94 -15.90 23.71 -2.98
C ALA A 94 -15.66 24.85 -3.96
N ASP A 95 -14.41 25.33 -4.08
CA ASP A 95 -14.01 26.38 -5.03
C ASP A 95 -14.11 25.86 -6.47
N ASN A 96 -13.68 24.63 -6.72
CA ASN A 96 -13.85 23.96 -8.00
C ASN A 96 -15.35 23.73 -8.30
N ASP A 97 -16.13 23.17 -7.38
CA ASP A 97 -17.55 22.92 -7.57
C ASP A 97 -18.34 24.24 -7.71
N ALA A 98 -17.95 25.32 -7.02
CA ALA A 98 -18.51 26.66 -7.21
C ALA A 98 -18.12 27.26 -8.57
N ALA A 99 -16.91 27.00 -9.05
CA ALA A 99 -16.50 27.36 -10.40
C ALA A 99 -17.19 26.49 -11.49
N PHE A 100 -17.63 25.28 -11.17
CA PHE A 100 -18.10 24.26 -12.12
C PHE A 100 -19.57 23.81 -11.98
N GLY A 101 -20.38 24.37 -11.07
CA GLY A 101 -21.84 24.20 -11.05
C GLY A 101 -22.46 23.43 -9.87
N GLY A 102 -22.08 23.73 -8.63
CA GLY A 102 -23.10 23.73 -7.57
C GLY A 102 -24.20 24.72 -7.95
N ASP A 103 -25.45 24.53 -7.49
CA ASP A 103 -26.68 25.32 -7.85
C ASP A 103 -26.55 26.87 -7.84
N ASP A 104 -25.41 27.38 -7.39
CA ASP A 104 -24.92 28.72 -7.55
C ASP A 104 -24.10 28.87 -8.86
N ASP A 105 -24.80 28.96 -10.00
CA ASP A 105 -24.29 29.21 -11.37
C ASP A 105 -23.47 30.52 -11.51
N SER A 106 -22.34 30.63 -10.84
CA SER A 106 -21.43 31.76 -10.96
C SER A 106 -20.00 31.27 -11.12
N VAL A 107 -19.59 31.11 -12.39
CA VAL A 107 -18.19 31.18 -12.84
C VAL A 107 -17.46 32.40 -12.22
N PHE A 108 -18.23 33.40 -11.80
CA PHE A 108 -17.79 34.55 -11.05
C PHE A 108 -17.75 34.25 -9.55
N VAL A 109 -16.59 34.46 -8.92
CA VAL A 109 -16.47 34.52 -7.46
C VAL A 109 -17.56 35.45 -6.92
N ARG A 110 -18.46 34.93 -6.07
CA ARG A 110 -19.42 35.77 -5.36
C ARG A 110 -18.65 36.67 -4.39
N ARG A 111 -18.53 37.95 -4.75
CA ARG A 111 -18.09 38.97 -3.80
C ARG A 111 -19.29 39.34 -2.95
N GLU A 112 -19.28 38.95 -1.67
CA GLU A 112 -20.32 39.35 -0.71
C GLU A 112 -20.38 40.89 -0.54
N ASP A 113 -19.26 41.58 -0.80
CA ASP A 113 -19.13 43.04 -0.67
C ASP A 113 -19.39 43.83 -1.97
N ALA A 114 -20.10 43.26 -2.95
CA ALA A 114 -20.37 43.95 -4.22
C ALA A 114 -21.24 45.21 -4.01
N THR A 115 -20.84 46.33 -4.61
CA THR A 115 -21.63 47.57 -4.58
C THR A 115 -22.80 47.50 -5.58
N ASP A 116 -23.92 48.19 -5.29
CA ASP A 116 -25.10 48.21 -6.16
C ASP A 116 -24.78 48.67 -7.60
N GLU A 117 -23.78 49.55 -7.75
CA GLU A 117 -23.29 50.03 -9.05
C GLU A 117 -22.59 48.91 -9.84
N GLU A 118 -21.66 48.17 -9.22
CA GLU A 118 -20.97 47.04 -9.84
C GLU A 118 -21.95 45.92 -10.27
N VAL A 119 -22.99 45.67 -9.46
CA VAL A 119 -24.04 44.69 -9.79
C VAL A 119 -24.79 45.10 -11.07
N ARG A 120 -25.08 46.40 -11.21
CA ARG A 120 -25.72 46.93 -12.42
C ARG A 120 -24.80 46.88 -13.64
N GLU A 121 -23.54 47.29 -13.49
CA GLU A 121 -22.55 47.22 -14.58
C GLU A 121 -22.32 45.78 -15.06
N ASN A 122 -22.24 44.82 -14.14
CA ASN A 122 -22.14 43.40 -14.45
C ASN A 122 -23.38 42.89 -15.20
N ALA A 123 -24.58 43.29 -14.78
CA ALA A 123 -25.81 42.93 -15.48
C ALA A 123 -25.84 43.46 -16.92
N GLU A 124 -25.47 44.73 -17.11
CA GLU A 124 -25.34 45.32 -18.45
C GLU A 124 -24.28 44.61 -19.30
N LEU A 125 -23.13 44.26 -18.72
CA LEU A 125 -22.08 43.52 -19.40
C LEU A 125 -22.58 42.13 -19.85
N VAL A 126 -23.29 41.42 -19.00
CA VAL A 126 -23.88 40.10 -19.32
C VAL A 126 -24.92 40.22 -20.44
N GLU A 127 -25.77 41.25 -20.42
CA GLU A 127 -26.73 41.50 -21.50
C GLU A 127 -26.02 41.84 -22.83
N ARG A 128 -24.96 42.65 -22.80
CA ARG A 128 -24.11 42.94 -23.97
C ARG A 128 -23.43 41.69 -24.50
N LEU A 129 -22.93 40.81 -23.62
CA LEU A 129 -22.34 39.54 -24.02
C LEU A 129 -23.40 38.63 -24.65
N ARG A 130 -24.60 38.50 -24.07
CA ARG A 130 -25.69 37.68 -24.63
C ARG A 130 -26.25 38.21 -25.95
N SER A 131 -26.23 39.53 -26.14
CA SER A 131 -26.64 40.17 -27.39
C SER A 131 -25.55 40.13 -28.46
N SER A 132 -24.29 39.85 -28.09
CA SER A 132 -23.21 39.66 -29.05
C SER A 132 -23.53 38.49 -30.00
N PRO A 133 -23.52 38.71 -31.33
CA PRO A 133 -23.76 37.66 -32.30
C PRO A 133 -22.82 36.45 -32.16
N VAL A 134 -21.59 36.69 -31.69
CA VAL A 134 -20.58 35.65 -31.47
C VAL A 134 -21.00 34.71 -30.34
N VAL A 135 -21.53 35.24 -29.24
CA VAL A 135 -21.98 34.41 -28.09
C VAL A 135 -23.22 33.62 -28.45
N GLN A 136 -24.17 34.21 -29.18
CA GLN A 136 -25.33 33.49 -29.70
C GLN A 136 -24.94 32.37 -30.66
N PHE A 137 -23.95 32.62 -31.52
CA PHE A 137 -23.39 31.59 -32.40
C PHE A 137 -22.75 30.45 -31.60
N MET A 138 -21.93 30.76 -30.59
CA MET A 138 -21.31 29.75 -29.72
C MET A 138 -22.37 28.93 -28.97
N ALA A 139 -23.36 29.59 -28.35
CA ALA A 139 -24.46 28.90 -27.67
C ALA A 139 -25.20 27.94 -28.61
N ARG A 140 -25.49 28.39 -29.83
CA ARG A 140 -26.14 27.54 -30.84
C ARG A 140 -25.23 26.39 -31.31
N ALA A 141 -23.92 26.62 -31.42
CA ALA A 141 -22.96 25.57 -31.75
C ALA A 141 -22.97 24.47 -30.68
N GLU A 142 -23.07 24.84 -29.41
CA GLU A 142 -23.14 23.89 -28.30
C GLU A 142 -24.45 23.12 -28.30
N GLU A 143 -25.59 23.76 -28.53
CA GLU A 143 -26.86 23.06 -28.71
C GLU A 143 -26.83 22.05 -29.88
N ILE A 144 -26.13 22.39 -30.96
CA ILE A 144 -25.95 21.48 -32.11
C ILE A 144 -25.09 20.29 -31.69
N LEU A 145 -24.00 20.52 -30.97
CA LEU A 145 -23.13 19.46 -30.49
C LEU A 145 -23.84 18.54 -29.47
N ASP A 146 -24.67 19.07 -28.58
CA ASP A 146 -25.50 18.28 -27.67
C ASP A 146 -26.46 17.38 -28.45
N LYS A 147 -27.17 17.95 -29.42
CA LYS A 147 -28.09 17.18 -30.29
C LYS A 147 -27.36 16.12 -31.10
N MET A 148 -26.18 16.43 -31.63
CA MET A 148 -25.33 15.45 -32.32
C MET A 148 -24.95 14.32 -31.38
N ASN A 149 -24.51 14.64 -30.16
CA ASN A 149 -24.13 13.63 -29.18
C ASN A 149 -25.32 12.74 -28.77
N GLU A 150 -26.49 13.33 -28.53
CA GLU A 150 -27.72 12.57 -28.26
C GLU A 150 -28.09 11.62 -29.40
N MET A 151 -27.98 12.08 -30.66
CA MET A 151 -28.23 11.25 -31.83
C MET A 151 -27.27 10.08 -31.90
N GLU A 152 -25.97 10.31 -31.64
CA GLU A 152 -24.97 9.24 -31.60
C GLU A 152 -25.20 8.24 -30.47
N LEU A 153 -25.65 8.71 -29.30
CA LEU A 153 -26.01 7.83 -28.19
C LEU A 153 -27.20 6.93 -28.54
N LYS A 154 -28.23 7.49 -29.18
CA LYS A 154 -29.39 6.73 -29.68
C LYS A 154 -28.95 5.72 -30.73
N GLU A 155 -28.05 6.09 -31.64
CA GLU A 155 -27.52 5.18 -32.64
C GLU A 155 -26.78 3.98 -32.03
N ASN A 156 -26.13 4.15 -30.87
CA ASN A 156 -25.34 3.10 -30.21
C ASN A 156 -26.06 2.45 -29.01
N GLU A 157 -27.37 2.61 -28.89
CA GLU A 157 -28.13 2.09 -27.75
C GLU A 157 -28.17 0.56 -27.69
N ARG A 158 -28.13 -0.11 -28.86
CA ARG A 158 -28.30 -1.57 -28.94
C ARG A 158 -27.12 -2.23 -29.64
N PRO A 159 -26.36 -3.10 -28.95
CA PRO A 159 -25.37 -3.95 -29.59
C PRO A 159 -26.02 -5.13 -30.33
N TYR A 160 -25.21 -5.78 -31.17
CA TYR A 160 -25.59 -6.93 -31.99
C TYR A 160 -26.13 -8.10 -31.15
N HIS A 161 -25.44 -8.45 -30.07
CA HIS A 161 -25.88 -9.52 -29.17
C HIS A 161 -27.00 -9.04 -28.24
N LYS A 162 -28.18 -9.66 -28.37
CA LYS A 162 -29.36 -9.36 -27.52
C LYS A 162 -29.10 -9.58 -26.03
N GLU A 163 -28.19 -10.48 -25.72
CA GLU A 163 -27.85 -10.88 -24.35
C GLU A 163 -27.18 -9.74 -23.55
N ASP A 164 -26.51 -8.83 -24.25
CA ASP A 164 -25.72 -7.75 -23.65
C ASP A 164 -26.51 -6.45 -23.50
N TRP A 165 -27.74 -6.39 -24.01
CA TRP A 165 -28.56 -5.17 -24.00
C TRP A 165 -28.77 -4.61 -22.58
N GLU A 166 -29.01 -5.49 -21.62
CA GLU A 166 -29.23 -5.10 -20.22
C GLU A 166 -27.95 -4.54 -19.59
N VAL A 167 -26.82 -5.21 -19.79
CA VAL A 167 -25.51 -4.76 -19.29
C VAL A 167 -25.14 -3.43 -19.96
N TRP A 168 -25.32 -3.33 -21.28
CA TRP A 168 -25.00 -2.14 -22.07
C TRP A 168 -25.75 -0.91 -21.60
N LYS A 169 -27.05 -1.07 -21.28
CA LYS A 169 -27.91 -0.02 -20.73
C LYS A 169 -27.50 0.41 -19.33
N ASN A 170 -27.02 -0.54 -18.50
CA ASN A 170 -26.66 -0.26 -17.11
C ASN A 170 -25.28 0.39 -16.95
N VAL A 171 -24.37 0.17 -17.90
CA VAL A 171 -23.04 0.81 -17.87
C VAL A 171 -23.19 2.29 -18.26
N PRO A 172 -22.81 3.23 -17.38
CA PRO A 172 -22.87 4.65 -17.69
C PRO A 172 -21.76 5.05 -18.67
N ASN A 173 -21.97 6.15 -19.39
CA ASN A 173 -20.98 6.65 -20.34
C ASN A 173 -19.87 7.41 -19.62
N VAL A 174 -18.64 7.27 -20.11
CA VAL A 174 -17.50 8.05 -19.63
C VAL A 174 -17.69 9.52 -20.02
N ILE A 175 -17.35 10.44 -19.12
CA ILE A 175 -17.36 11.88 -19.40
C ILE A 175 -16.25 12.18 -20.40
N GLY A 176 -16.58 12.79 -21.54
CA GLY A 176 -15.61 13.22 -22.55
C GLY A 176 -14.77 14.40 -22.07
N LEU A 177 -13.76 14.79 -22.87
CA LEU A 177 -12.97 16.01 -22.61
C LEU A 177 -13.84 17.27 -22.64
N ASP A 178 -14.85 17.26 -23.51
CA ASP A 178 -15.90 18.27 -23.64
C ASP A 178 -16.94 18.15 -22.53
N GLY A 179 -16.87 17.07 -21.76
CA GLY A 179 -17.76 16.77 -20.65
C GLY A 179 -18.99 15.96 -20.94
N ARG A 180 -19.48 16.13 -22.15
CA ARG A 180 -20.59 15.36 -22.66
C ARG A 180 -20.32 13.87 -22.47
N PRO A 181 -21.36 13.05 -22.23
CA PRO A 181 -21.20 11.61 -22.17
C PRO A 181 -20.62 11.12 -23.51
N MET A 182 -19.42 10.54 -23.46
CA MET A 182 -18.71 10.04 -24.62
C MET A 182 -19.50 8.86 -25.22
N PRO A 183 -19.85 8.92 -26.52
CA PRO A 183 -20.61 7.86 -27.16
C PRO A 183 -19.72 6.64 -27.37
N ARG A 184 -20.07 5.54 -26.70
CA ARG A 184 -19.45 4.22 -26.88
C ARG A 184 -19.98 3.61 -28.17
N LYS A 185 -19.13 3.13 -29.07
CA LYS A 185 -19.59 2.59 -30.35
C LYS A 185 -20.02 1.13 -30.19
N ALA A 186 -21.30 0.86 -30.46
CA ALA A 186 -21.87 -0.48 -30.44
C ALA A 186 -21.68 -1.16 -31.81
N GLN A 187 -21.22 -2.41 -31.82
CA GLN A 187 -21.22 -3.27 -33.00
C GLN A 187 -22.66 -3.67 -33.30
N LYS A 188 -23.18 -3.33 -34.46
CA LYS A 188 -24.61 -3.52 -34.82
C LYS A 188 -24.83 -4.80 -35.62
N THR A 189 -23.88 -5.12 -36.50
CA THR A 189 -23.98 -6.26 -37.40
C THR A 189 -22.99 -7.35 -37.02
N ARG A 190 -23.27 -8.57 -37.49
CA ARG A 190 -22.36 -9.70 -37.34
C ARG A 190 -21.02 -9.45 -38.02
N GLU A 191 -21.03 -8.82 -39.19
CA GLU A 191 -19.81 -8.49 -39.93
C GLU A 191 -18.92 -7.53 -39.15
N GLU A 192 -19.49 -6.46 -38.57
CA GLU A 192 -18.74 -5.53 -37.71
C GLU A 192 -18.13 -6.22 -36.48
N ALA A 193 -18.86 -7.16 -35.89
CA ALA A 193 -18.38 -7.95 -34.76
C ALA A 193 -17.24 -8.89 -35.15
N ASP A 194 -17.42 -9.66 -36.22
CA ASP A 194 -16.41 -10.59 -36.73
C ASP A 194 -15.14 -9.83 -37.17
N ASP A 195 -15.30 -8.67 -37.80
CA ASP A 195 -14.20 -7.82 -38.24
C ASP A 195 -13.41 -7.25 -37.05
N LYS A 196 -14.11 -6.78 -36.01
CA LYS A 196 -13.47 -6.30 -34.78
C LYS A 196 -12.74 -7.43 -34.06
N PHE A 197 -13.34 -8.61 -34.00
CA PHE A 197 -12.72 -9.80 -33.40
C PHE A 197 -11.43 -10.17 -34.13
N TRP A 198 -11.45 -10.23 -35.46
CA TRP A 198 -10.27 -10.58 -36.25
C TRP A 198 -9.19 -9.49 -36.25
N ASP A 199 -9.56 -8.21 -36.19
CA ASP A 199 -8.58 -7.13 -35.99
C ASP A 199 -7.89 -7.26 -34.63
N PHE A 200 -8.64 -7.53 -33.57
CA PHE A 200 -8.10 -7.79 -32.24
C PHE A 200 -7.19 -9.03 -32.24
N ALA A 201 -7.63 -10.15 -32.82
CA ALA A 201 -6.85 -11.39 -32.88
C ALA A 201 -5.55 -11.22 -33.67
N ARG A 202 -5.57 -10.47 -34.78
CA ARG A 202 -4.36 -10.14 -35.54
C ARG A 202 -3.36 -9.32 -34.74
N GLN A 203 -3.85 -8.35 -33.97
CA GLN A 203 -2.98 -7.52 -33.13
C GLN A 203 -2.37 -8.32 -31.97
N PHE A 204 -3.20 -9.01 -31.19
CA PHE A 204 -2.79 -9.60 -29.91
C PHE A 204 -2.30 -11.05 -30.02
N PHE A 205 -2.96 -11.92 -30.79
CA PHE A 205 -2.55 -13.33 -30.91
C PHE A 205 -1.51 -13.56 -32.00
N PHE A 206 -1.56 -12.81 -33.10
CA PHE A 206 -0.57 -12.95 -34.19
C PHE A 206 0.56 -11.92 -34.13
N GLY A 207 0.53 -10.99 -33.18
CA GLY A 207 1.60 -9.99 -33.00
C GLY A 207 1.74 -9.00 -34.16
N LEU A 208 0.72 -8.85 -35.01
CA LEU A 208 0.76 -7.97 -36.17
C LEU A 208 0.44 -6.51 -35.77
N TRP A 209 1.25 -5.91 -34.90
CA TRP A 209 1.04 -4.55 -34.37
C TRP A 209 0.97 -3.47 -35.46
N ASN A 210 1.67 -3.67 -36.57
CA ASN A 210 1.68 -2.77 -37.73
C ASN A 210 0.63 -3.14 -38.81
N PHE A 211 -0.27 -4.09 -38.53
CA PHE A 211 -1.34 -4.40 -39.45
C PHE A 211 -2.24 -3.19 -39.65
N ARG A 212 -2.60 -2.89 -40.91
CA ARG A 212 -3.56 -1.82 -41.24
C ARG A 212 -4.93 -2.19 -40.68
N GLN A 213 -5.20 -1.75 -39.45
CA GLN A 213 -6.52 -1.90 -38.85
C GLN A 213 -7.56 -1.15 -39.68
N ARG A 214 -8.80 -1.62 -39.61
CA ARG A 214 -9.93 -0.81 -40.07
C ARG A 214 -9.97 0.49 -39.26
N PRO A 215 -10.41 1.61 -39.84
CA PRO A 215 -10.47 2.87 -39.11
C PRO A 215 -11.51 2.75 -37.98
N TYR A 216 -11.00 2.69 -36.75
CA TYR A 216 -11.81 2.87 -35.54
C TYR A 216 -11.73 4.35 -35.11
N PRO A 217 -12.85 4.98 -34.75
CA PRO A 217 -12.85 6.36 -34.26
C PRO A 217 -11.96 6.52 -33.01
N PRO A 218 -10.94 7.39 -33.02
CA PRO A 218 -9.95 7.50 -31.93
C PRO A 218 -10.52 8.02 -30.60
N GLY A 219 -11.75 8.56 -30.60
CA GLY A 219 -12.43 9.07 -29.42
C GLY A 219 -13.69 8.29 -29.01
N LYS A 220 -13.93 7.10 -29.57
CA LYS A 220 -15.09 6.27 -29.20
C LYS A 220 -14.61 4.87 -28.81
N PRO A 221 -14.68 4.49 -27.52
CA PRO A 221 -14.23 3.17 -27.10
C PRO A 221 -15.10 2.08 -27.76
N ILE A 222 -14.44 1.02 -28.22
CA ILE A 222 -15.05 -0.15 -28.84
C ILE A 222 -14.43 -1.40 -28.23
N ASP A 223 -15.24 -2.16 -27.51
CA ASP A 223 -14.78 -3.37 -26.83
C ASP A 223 -14.73 -4.56 -27.79
N ALA A 224 -13.60 -5.28 -27.80
CA ALA A 224 -13.50 -6.55 -28.50
C ALA A 224 -14.43 -7.61 -27.86
N ALA A 225 -14.66 -7.54 -26.54
CA ALA A 225 -15.54 -8.44 -25.81
C ALA A 225 -16.99 -8.45 -26.36
N GLN A 226 -17.45 -7.31 -26.87
CA GLN A 226 -18.77 -7.17 -27.49
C GLN A 226 -18.94 -8.05 -28.74
N SER A 227 -17.85 -8.44 -29.42
CA SER A 227 -17.96 -9.29 -30.61
C SER A 227 -18.40 -10.72 -30.30
N ILE A 228 -17.96 -11.25 -29.16
CA ILE A 228 -18.30 -12.60 -28.68
C ILE A 228 -19.57 -12.58 -27.83
N GLY A 229 -19.76 -11.48 -27.09
CA GLY A 229 -20.85 -11.25 -26.15
C GLY A 229 -20.47 -11.64 -24.72
N TYR A 230 -20.86 -10.83 -23.74
CA TYR A 230 -20.38 -10.99 -22.35
C TYR A 230 -20.84 -12.29 -21.72
N LYS A 231 -22.10 -12.72 -21.94
CA LYS A 231 -22.60 -14.00 -21.42
C LYS A 231 -21.91 -15.21 -22.05
N ASN A 232 -21.57 -15.12 -23.34
CA ASN A 232 -20.84 -16.19 -24.04
C ASN A 232 -19.39 -16.28 -23.56
N LEU A 233 -18.74 -15.15 -23.33
CA LEU A 233 -17.43 -15.09 -22.70
C LEU A 233 -17.49 -15.71 -21.29
N GLU A 234 -18.46 -15.30 -20.47
CA GLU A 234 -18.64 -15.84 -19.13
C GLU A 234 -18.80 -17.37 -19.14
N ARG A 235 -19.58 -17.94 -20.07
CA ARG A 235 -19.72 -19.39 -20.23
C ARG A 235 -18.41 -20.06 -20.67
N ARG A 236 -17.73 -19.52 -21.67
CA ARG A 236 -16.47 -20.10 -22.19
C ARG A 236 -15.37 -20.11 -21.14
N TYR A 237 -15.19 -18.99 -20.43
CA TYR A 237 -14.22 -18.91 -19.35
C TYR A 237 -14.64 -19.73 -18.13
N TYR A 238 -15.94 -19.83 -17.83
CA TYR A 238 -16.42 -20.76 -16.80
C TYR A 238 -16.02 -22.21 -17.10
N ASP A 239 -16.25 -22.69 -18.33
CA ASP A 239 -15.86 -24.04 -18.75
C ASP A 239 -14.35 -24.25 -18.71
N PHE A 240 -13.58 -23.21 -19.04
CA PHE A 240 -12.12 -23.21 -18.95
C PHE A 240 -11.63 -23.30 -17.50
N ILE A 241 -12.15 -22.46 -16.61
CA ILE A 241 -11.79 -22.41 -15.18
C ILE A 241 -12.14 -23.72 -14.46
N MET A 242 -13.23 -24.38 -14.86
CA MET A 242 -13.60 -25.69 -14.33
C MET A 242 -12.61 -26.80 -14.75
N ARG A 243 -11.82 -26.58 -15.81
CA ARG A 243 -10.79 -27.52 -16.30
C ARG A 243 -9.38 -27.13 -15.85
N SER A 244 -9.11 -25.85 -15.61
CA SER A 244 -7.81 -25.37 -15.16
C SER A 244 -7.61 -25.55 -13.65
N GLY A 245 -6.36 -25.81 -13.26
CA GLY A 245 -5.91 -25.83 -11.87
C GLY A 245 -4.91 -24.71 -11.59
N GLY A 246 -4.37 -24.66 -10.37
CA GLY A 246 -3.25 -23.77 -10.06
C GLY A 246 -3.63 -22.31 -9.87
N TRP A 247 -4.61 -22.03 -9.01
CA TRP A 247 -4.98 -20.66 -8.67
C TRP A 247 -4.17 -20.13 -7.50
N TYR A 248 -4.05 -18.81 -7.43
CA TYR A 248 -3.48 -18.09 -6.31
C TYR A 248 -4.39 -16.91 -5.96
N TYR A 249 -4.49 -16.55 -4.68
CA TYR A 249 -5.21 -15.34 -4.26
C TYR A 249 -4.34 -14.49 -3.34
N LYS A 250 -4.58 -13.17 -3.32
CA LYS A 250 -4.00 -12.27 -2.32
C LYS A 250 -4.91 -12.23 -1.10
N ASP A 251 -4.35 -12.56 0.06
CA ASP A 251 -5.00 -12.42 1.36
C ASP A 251 -5.29 -10.93 1.67
N ARG A 252 -6.06 -10.64 2.72
CA ARG A 252 -6.33 -9.25 3.16
C ARG A 252 -5.07 -8.48 3.57
N LEU A 253 -4.00 -9.22 3.90
CA LEU A 253 -2.66 -8.68 4.16
C LEU A 253 -1.80 -8.50 2.90
N GLY A 254 -2.35 -8.72 1.70
CA GLY A 254 -1.64 -8.63 0.43
C GLY A 254 -0.72 -9.81 0.10
N ARG A 255 -0.63 -10.82 0.98
CA ARG A 255 0.20 -12.01 0.79
C ARG A 255 -0.40 -12.97 -0.23
N THR A 256 0.43 -13.54 -1.08
CA THR A 256 0.02 -14.56 -2.04
C THR A 256 -0.22 -15.90 -1.33
N ARG A 257 -1.33 -16.57 -1.68
CA ARG A 257 -1.71 -17.89 -1.18
C ARG A 257 -1.95 -18.80 -2.38
N GLY A 258 -1.33 -19.97 -2.40
CA GLY A 258 -1.42 -20.96 -3.47
C GLY A 258 -0.13 -21.77 -3.63
N PRO A 259 -0.03 -22.64 -4.65
CA PRO A 259 -1.07 -22.97 -5.63
C PRO A 259 -2.22 -23.70 -4.96
N LEU A 260 -3.43 -23.45 -5.41
CA LEU A 260 -4.62 -24.03 -4.81
C LEU A 260 -5.67 -24.37 -5.86
N GLU A 261 -6.39 -25.47 -5.62
CA GLU A 261 -7.41 -25.97 -6.54
C GLU A 261 -8.70 -25.15 -6.43
N LEU A 262 -9.53 -25.17 -7.47
CA LEU A 262 -10.81 -24.45 -7.46
C LEU A 262 -11.69 -24.81 -6.26
N ILE A 263 -11.65 -26.06 -5.76
CA ILE A 263 -12.41 -26.46 -4.56
C ILE A 263 -11.96 -25.70 -3.31
N THR A 264 -10.67 -25.42 -3.18
CA THR A 264 -10.16 -24.65 -2.02
C THR A 264 -10.58 -23.18 -2.10
N LEU A 265 -10.62 -22.58 -3.31
CA LEU A 265 -11.21 -21.25 -3.52
C LEU A 265 -12.68 -21.21 -3.11
N LYS A 266 -13.45 -22.25 -3.46
CA LYS A 266 -14.85 -22.40 -3.02
C LYS A 266 -14.96 -22.42 -1.49
N THR A 267 -14.11 -23.19 -0.82
CA THR A 267 -14.10 -23.23 0.65
C THR A 267 -13.71 -21.89 1.27
N ALA A 268 -12.70 -21.21 0.72
CA ALA A 268 -12.25 -19.92 1.21
C ALA A 268 -13.29 -18.81 0.99
N TRP A 269 -14.04 -18.86 -0.11
CA TRP A 269 -15.20 -18.00 -0.34
C TRP A 269 -16.33 -18.30 0.65
N GLY A 270 -16.69 -19.57 0.85
CA GLY A 270 -17.72 -19.98 1.83
C GLY A 270 -17.38 -19.59 3.27
N ALA A 271 -16.09 -19.55 3.60
CA ALA A 271 -15.57 -19.09 4.88
C ALA A 271 -15.51 -17.55 5.01
N GLY A 272 -15.74 -16.80 3.93
CA GLY A 272 -15.62 -15.33 3.91
C GLY A 272 -14.18 -14.83 4.03
N ILE A 273 -13.20 -15.64 3.61
CA ILE A 273 -11.78 -15.27 3.49
C ILE A 273 -11.55 -14.50 2.17
N ILE A 274 -12.19 -14.99 1.10
CA ILE A 274 -12.10 -14.46 -0.25
C ILE A 274 -13.46 -13.88 -0.64
N ASP A 275 -13.43 -12.75 -1.35
CA ASP A 275 -14.59 -12.00 -1.79
C ASP A 275 -14.45 -11.57 -3.26
N LYS A 276 -15.49 -10.97 -3.85
CA LYS A 276 -15.49 -10.45 -5.24
C LYS A 276 -14.31 -9.54 -5.57
N ASN A 277 -13.81 -8.80 -4.58
CA ASN A 277 -12.73 -7.83 -4.71
C ASN A 277 -11.35 -8.42 -4.38
N THR A 278 -11.28 -9.69 -3.99
CA THR A 278 -10.00 -10.36 -3.77
C THR A 278 -9.29 -10.56 -5.09
N PHE A 279 -8.01 -10.17 -5.14
CA PHE A 279 -7.16 -10.40 -6.30
C PHE A 279 -6.80 -11.87 -6.41
N ILE A 280 -6.97 -12.42 -7.61
CA ILE A 280 -6.62 -13.77 -7.99
C ILE A 280 -5.67 -13.74 -9.19
N TRP A 281 -4.81 -14.74 -9.25
CA TRP A 281 -3.94 -15.03 -10.37
C TRP A 281 -3.99 -16.53 -10.69
N GLY A 282 -3.86 -16.88 -11.96
CA GLY A 282 -3.76 -18.26 -12.44
C GLY A 282 -2.69 -18.35 -13.52
N GLU A 283 -2.29 -19.58 -13.87
CA GLU A 283 -1.19 -19.82 -14.82
C GLU A 283 -1.37 -19.14 -16.18
N ASP A 284 -2.61 -19.01 -16.66
CA ASP A 284 -2.95 -18.35 -17.93
C ASP A 284 -3.28 -16.85 -17.80
N MET A 285 -2.89 -16.21 -16.69
CA MET A 285 -3.11 -14.77 -16.47
C MET A 285 -1.80 -13.99 -16.46
N ASP A 286 -1.78 -12.85 -17.16
CA ASP A 286 -0.62 -11.95 -17.16
C ASP A 286 -0.47 -11.19 -15.83
N GLU A 287 -1.60 -10.88 -15.17
CA GLU A 287 -1.63 -10.03 -13.98
C GLU A 287 -2.65 -10.49 -12.93
N TRP A 288 -2.48 -9.98 -11.70
CA TRP A 288 -3.45 -10.18 -10.62
C TRP A 288 -4.71 -9.38 -10.90
N ALA A 289 -5.86 -10.04 -11.05
CA ALA A 289 -7.14 -9.38 -11.26
C ALA A 289 -8.15 -9.72 -10.15
N PRO A 290 -9.04 -8.81 -9.76
CA PRO A 290 -10.09 -9.13 -8.80
C PRO A 290 -11.10 -10.11 -9.40
N ILE A 291 -11.66 -10.99 -8.57
CA ILE A 291 -12.53 -12.10 -9.01
C ILE A 291 -13.69 -11.65 -9.90
N HIS A 292 -14.32 -10.52 -9.58
CA HIS A 292 -15.46 -10.02 -10.36
C HIS A 292 -15.08 -9.48 -11.75
N MET A 293 -13.80 -9.18 -12.01
CA MET A 293 -13.32 -8.75 -13.33
C MET A 293 -12.95 -9.92 -14.24
N ILE A 294 -12.73 -11.12 -13.68
CA ILE A 294 -12.41 -12.32 -14.45
C ILE A 294 -13.71 -12.97 -14.92
N TYR A 295 -13.89 -13.09 -16.24
CA TYR A 295 -15.06 -13.74 -16.83
C TYR A 295 -15.28 -15.15 -16.26
N GLY A 296 -16.49 -15.44 -15.77
CA GLY A 296 -16.86 -16.77 -15.27
C GLY A 296 -16.26 -17.20 -13.93
N MET A 297 -15.27 -16.47 -13.37
CA MET A 297 -14.59 -16.88 -12.13
C MET A 297 -15.49 -16.79 -10.90
N GLU A 298 -16.23 -15.69 -10.74
CA GLU A 298 -17.23 -15.59 -9.66
C GLU A 298 -18.24 -16.74 -9.74
N ARG A 299 -18.69 -17.10 -10.95
CA ARG A 299 -19.64 -18.19 -11.15
C ARG A 299 -19.02 -19.57 -10.86
N ALA A 300 -17.74 -19.74 -11.15
CA ALA A 300 -16.99 -20.97 -10.86
C ALA A 300 -16.78 -21.18 -9.36
N ILE A 301 -16.48 -20.11 -8.61
CA ILE A 301 -16.25 -20.16 -7.16
C ILE A 301 -17.59 -20.11 -6.38
N ALA A 302 -18.41 -19.11 -6.62
CA ALA A 302 -19.64 -18.86 -5.87
C ALA A 302 -20.83 -19.63 -6.46
N THR A 303 -20.74 -20.97 -6.48
CA THR A 303 -21.87 -21.86 -6.80
C THR A 303 -23.00 -21.68 -5.79
N TRP A 304 -24.20 -22.17 -6.10
CA TRP A 304 -25.37 -22.01 -5.21
C TRP A 304 -25.10 -22.59 -3.80
N GLU A 305 -24.39 -23.72 -3.70
CA GLU A 305 -23.97 -24.34 -2.43
C GLU A 305 -23.02 -23.43 -1.64
N VAL A 306 -22.02 -22.86 -2.32
CA VAL A 306 -21.04 -21.96 -1.70
C VAL A 306 -21.69 -20.64 -1.28
N ARG A 307 -22.66 -20.13 -2.04
CA ARG A 307 -23.45 -18.96 -1.67
C ARG A 307 -24.30 -19.22 -0.43
N LEU A 308 -24.89 -20.42 -0.31
CA LEU A 308 -25.61 -20.82 0.90
C LEU A 308 -24.66 -20.92 2.10
N ALA A 309 -23.51 -21.56 1.93
CA ALA A 309 -22.48 -21.64 2.98
C ALA A 309 -22.01 -20.25 3.42
N ALA A 310 -21.64 -19.37 2.47
CA ALA A 310 -21.24 -17.99 2.75
C ALA A 310 -22.36 -17.21 3.45
N SER A 311 -23.62 -17.40 3.05
CA SER A 311 -24.76 -16.75 3.71
C SER A 311 -24.97 -17.24 5.15
N ALA A 312 -24.75 -18.53 5.42
CA ALA A 312 -24.81 -19.11 6.75
C ALA A 312 -23.67 -18.58 7.64
N THR A 313 -22.44 -18.56 7.13
CA THR A 313 -21.28 -17.98 7.82
C THR A 313 -21.51 -16.50 8.12
N ALA A 314 -22.01 -15.73 7.15
CA ALA A 314 -22.32 -14.31 7.33
C ALA A 314 -23.44 -14.10 8.36
N LEU A 315 -24.49 -14.93 8.36
CA LEU A 315 -25.57 -14.89 9.33
C LEU A 315 -25.03 -15.15 10.74
N LEU A 316 -24.23 -16.19 10.94
CA LEU A 316 -23.61 -16.50 12.23
C LEU A 316 -22.72 -15.34 12.72
N HIS A 317 -21.89 -14.79 11.84
CA HIS A 317 -21.02 -13.65 12.16
C HIS A 317 -21.82 -12.37 12.48
N LYS A 318 -22.94 -12.12 11.77
CA LYS A 318 -23.85 -11.01 12.07
C LYS A 318 -24.55 -11.18 13.41
N LEU A 319 -25.04 -12.39 13.72
CA LEU A 319 -25.63 -12.70 15.03
C LEU A 319 -24.62 -12.50 16.17
N GLN A 320 -23.36 -12.93 15.99
CA GLN A 320 -22.29 -12.71 16.96
C GLN A 320 -22.01 -11.22 17.21
N LYS A 321 -22.13 -10.37 16.18
CA LYS A 321 -21.89 -8.91 16.28
C LYS A 321 -23.15 -8.09 16.58
N GLY A 322 -24.33 -8.72 16.70
CA GLY A 322 -25.59 -8.01 16.89
C GLY A 322 -26.07 -7.18 15.69
N ILE A 323 -25.59 -7.51 14.47
CA ILE A 323 -25.98 -6.82 13.23
C ILE A 323 -27.22 -7.51 12.63
N PRO A 324 -28.24 -6.77 12.20
CA PRO A 324 -29.41 -7.37 11.56
C PRO A 324 -29.06 -8.12 10.25
N PRO A 325 -29.71 -9.26 9.95
CA PRO A 325 -29.34 -10.12 8.83
C PRO A 325 -29.49 -9.45 7.46
N TRP A 326 -30.39 -8.46 7.31
CA TRP A 326 -30.63 -7.75 6.05
C TRP A 326 -29.62 -6.64 5.73
N VAL A 327 -28.84 -6.16 6.71
CA VAL A 327 -27.85 -5.09 6.46
C VAL A 327 -26.59 -5.68 5.82
N PRO A 328 -26.14 -5.20 4.65
CA PRO A 328 -24.90 -5.67 4.04
C PRO A 328 -23.69 -5.34 4.94
N LEU A 329 -22.63 -6.13 4.83
CA LEU A 329 -21.36 -5.79 5.49
C LEU A 329 -20.74 -4.56 4.82
N LYS A 330 -19.98 -3.76 5.58
CA LYS A 330 -19.26 -2.59 5.04
C LYS A 330 -18.41 -3.01 3.83
N GLY A 331 -18.60 -2.33 2.69
CA GLY A 331 -17.94 -2.65 1.42
C GLY A 331 -18.65 -3.68 0.53
N PHE A 332 -19.74 -4.31 1.00
CA PHE A 332 -20.57 -5.28 0.25
C PHE A 332 -21.94 -4.74 -0.14
N GLU A 333 -22.13 -3.42 -0.07
CA GLU A 333 -23.33 -2.78 -0.58
C GLU A 333 -23.43 -3.00 -2.09
N LYS A 334 -24.62 -3.37 -2.57
CA LYS A 334 -24.86 -3.47 -4.02
C LYS A 334 -24.89 -2.06 -4.59
N LYS A 335 -23.80 -1.66 -5.23
CA LYS A 335 -23.69 -0.39 -5.92
C LYS A 335 -24.09 -0.56 -7.38
N THR A 336 -24.78 0.44 -7.92
CA THR A 336 -25.04 0.53 -9.35
C THR A 336 -23.76 0.92 -10.09
N TYR A 337 -23.65 0.61 -11.38
CA TYR A 337 -22.50 1.06 -12.18
C TYR A 337 -22.35 2.58 -12.18
N LYS A 338 -23.47 3.33 -12.14
CA LYS A 338 -23.47 4.79 -12.03
C LYS A 338 -22.85 5.25 -10.72
N GLN A 339 -23.27 4.67 -9.59
CA GLN A 339 -22.67 4.97 -8.28
C GLN A 339 -21.17 4.64 -8.24
N LEU A 340 -20.75 3.50 -8.79
CA LEU A 340 -19.33 3.16 -8.87
C LEU A 340 -18.53 4.16 -9.71
N GLN A 341 -19.11 4.65 -10.81
CA GLN A 341 -18.48 5.67 -11.63
C GLN A 341 -18.41 7.02 -10.91
N GLU A 342 -19.49 7.44 -10.25
CA GLU A 342 -19.55 8.67 -9.46
C GLU A 342 -18.51 8.64 -8.33
N GLU A 343 -18.42 7.55 -7.57
CA GLU A 343 -17.39 7.35 -6.52
C GLU A 343 -15.97 7.37 -7.09
N ALA A 344 -15.74 6.76 -8.26
CA ALA A 344 -14.43 6.77 -8.90
C ALA A 344 -14.04 8.19 -9.36
N ILE A 345 -14.99 8.95 -9.91
CA ILE A 345 -14.79 10.36 -10.29
C ILE A 345 -14.51 11.21 -9.05
N GLU A 346 -15.32 11.05 -8.01
CA GLU A 346 -15.16 11.77 -6.74
C GLU A 346 -13.81 11.46 -6.09
N SER A 347 -13.42 10.18 -6.01
CA SER A 347 -12.10 9.78 -5.51
C SER A 347 -10.97 10.41 -6.32
N LYS A 348 -11.09 10.44 -7.66
CA LYS A 348 -10.08 11.06 -8.52
C LYS A 348 -10.01 12.57 -8.32
N ARG A 349 -11.14 13.25 -8.16
CA ARG A 349 -11.20 14.69 -7.85
C ARG A 349 -10.54 15.00 -6.51
N ARG A 350 -10.82 14.22 -5.47
CA ARG A 350 -10.15 14.36 -4.17
C ARG A 350 -8.64 14.16 -4.29
N ASP A 351 -8.19 13.14 -5.02
CA ASP A 351 -6.75 12.92 -5.25
C ASP A 351 -6.09 14.10 -5.96
N LEU A 352 -6.75 14.69 -6.97
CA LEU A 352 -6.24 15.88 -7.65
C LEU A 352 -6.21 17.11 -6.73
N ALA A 353 -7.24 17.30 -5.89
CA ALA A 353 -7.29 18.39 -4.92
C ALA A 353 -6.21 18.25 -3.83
N VAL A 354 -5.90 17.03 -3.38
CA VAL A 354 -4.77 16.76 -2.48
C VAL A 354 -3.45 17.18 -3.13
N LEU A 355 -3.27 16.85 -4.40
CA LEU A 355 -2.08 17.23 -5.14
C LEU A 355 -2.02 18.76 -5.31
N GLU A 356 -3.12 19.40 -5.66
CA GLU A 356 -3.21 20.86 -5.79
C GLU A 356 -2.87 21.57 -4.47
N ALA A 357 -3.40 21.10 -3.33
CA ALA A 357 -3.10 21.64 -2.00
C ALA A 357 -1.60 21.53 -1.62
N ASN A 358 -0.86 20.60 -2.24
CA ASN A 358 0.52 20.27 -1.88
C ASN A 358 1.53 20.50 -3.03
N ASP A 359 1.20 21.39 -3.98
CA ASP A 359 2.06 21.73 -5.13
C ASP A 359 2.46 20.51 -6.00
N GLY A 360 1.53 19.57 -6.19
CA GLY A 360 1.71 18.36 -7.00
C GLY A 360 2.36 17.18 -6.28
N LEU A 361 2.65 17.28 -4.98
CA LEU A 361 3.27 16.21 -4.20
C LEU A 361 2.32 15.62 -3.16
N TRP A 362 2.24 14.28 -3.06
CA TRP A 362 1.48 13.67 -1.97
C TRP A 362 2.16 13.96 -0.61
N PRO A 363 1.43 14.26 0.49
CA PRO A 363 2.01 14.63 1.79
C PRO A 363 3.03 13.64 2.39
N GLY A 364 2.97 12.35 2.01
CA GLY A 364 3.96 11.34 2.40
C GLY A 364 5.21 11.27 1.53
N ALA A 365 5.16 11.80 0.30
CA ALA A 365 6.26 11.70 -0.67
C ALA A 365 7.46 12.60 -0.32
N LYS A 366 7.22 13.69 0.44
CA LYS A 366 8.29 14.58 0.93
C LYS A 366 9.15 13.93 2.03
N ILE A 367 8.67 12.86 2.67
CA ILE A 367 9.39 12.26 3.80
C ILE A 367 10.63 11.50 3.25
N PRO A 368 11.85 11.79 3.73
CA PRO A 368 13.06 11.04 3.37
C PRO A 368 12.91 9.53 3.48
N SER A 369 12.13 9.08 4.47
CA SER A 369 11.83 7.67 4.68
C SER A 369 11.00 7.05 3.55
N HIS A 370 10.08 7.81 2.95
CA HIS A 370 9.31 7.34 1.81
C HIS A 370 10.17 7.22 0.55
N ALA A 371 11.08 8.17 0.31
CA ALA A 371 12.05 8.06 -0.78
C ALA A 371 12.97 6.84 -0.60
N LEU A 372 13.46 6.61 0.62
CA LEU A 372 14.25 5.41 0.93
C LEU A 372 13.42 4.13 0.83
N PHE A 373 12.14 4.15 1.22
CA PHE A 373 11.22 3.03 1.05
C PHE A 373 10.96 2.74 -0.42
N LEU A 374 10.64 3.74 -1.25
CA LEU A 374 10.47 3.57 -2.70
C LEU A 374 11.74 3.02 -3.34
N TRP A 375 12.91 3.56 -2.97
CA TRP A 375 14.20 3.04 -3.40
C TRP A 375 14.40 1.57 -2.98
N ALA A 376 14.19 1.23 -1.71
CA ALA A 376 14.34 -0.14 -1.20
C ALA A 376 13.28 -1.12 -1.73
N SER A 377 12.08 -0.62 -2.02
CA SER A 377 10.95 -1.37 -2.56
C SER A 377 10.99 -1.53 -4.09
N GLY A 378 11.93 -0.85 -4.75
CA GLY A 378 12.02 -0.78 -6.21
C GLY A 378 11.83 -2.14 -6.87
N SER A 379 10.96 -2.16 -7.88
CA SER A 379 10.65 -3.32 -8.73
C SER A 379 11.87 -3.86 -9.50
N GLU A 380 12.97 -3.11 -9.55
CA GLU A 380 14.26 -3.60 -10.09
C GLU A 380 15.25 -4.02 -9.00
N LEU A 381 15.10 -3.52 -7.77
CA LEU A 381 15.92 -3.98 -6.67
C LEU A 381 15.49 -5.36 -6.22
N THR A 382 14.20 -5.74 -6.26
CA THR A 382 13.80 -7.12 -5.92
C THR A 382 14.47 -8.17 -6.81
N THR A 383 14.56 -7.94 -8.12
CA THR A 383 15.30 -8.82 -9.04
C THR A 383 16.81 -8.77 -8.83
N ILE A 384 17.39 -7.59 -8.55
CA ILE A 384 18.81 -7.49 -8.16
C ILE A 384 19.09 -8.14 -6.79
N LEU A 385 18.14 -8.09 -5.85
CA LEU A 385 18.20 -8.64 -4.49
C LEU A 385 18.05 -10.16 -4.47
N GLU A 386 17.33 -10.73 -5.44
CA GLU A 386 17.28 -12.18 -5.65
C GLU A 386 18.53 -12.70 -6.38
N GLN A 387 19.06 -11.93 -7.34
CA GLN A 387 20.23 -12.33 -8.14
C GLN A 387 21.56 -12.18 -7.39
N ASP A 388 21.72 -11.11 -6.63
CA ASP A 388 22.93 -10.86 -5.88
C ASP A 388 22.71 -11.39 -4.46
N HIS A 389 23.50 -12.38 -4.05
CA HIS A 389 23.64 -12.76 -2.64
C HIS A 389 24.23 -11.56 -1.90
N MET A 390 23.43 -10.52 -1.63
CA MET A 390 23.88 -9.35 -0.89
C MET A 390 24.36 -9.87 0.46
N PRO A 391 25.68 -9.89 0.74
CA PRO A 391 26.19 -10.50 1.97
C PRO A 391 25.69 -9.72 3.20
N ASN A 392 25.21 -8.48 2.99
CA ASN A 392 24.67 -7.63 4.01
C ASN A 392 23.16 -7.47 3.78
N LYS A 393 22.32 -8.30 4.42
CA LYS A 393 20.84 -8.21 4.42
C LYS A 393 20.27 -6.93 5.11
N TYR A 394 21.10 -5.90 5.28
CA TYR A 394 20.83 -4.62 5.93
C TYR A 394 21.52 -3.52 5.14
N ILE A 395 21.08 -2.25 5.23
CA ILE A 395 21.84 -1.14 4.61
C ILE A 395 23.15 -1.03 5.41
N PRO A 396 24.32 -1.40 4.84
CA PRO A 396 25.56 -1.39 5.59
C PRO A 396 25.90 0.02 6.04
N LYS A 397 26.60 0.13 7.18
CA LYS A 397 26.92 1.41 7.81
C LYS A 397 27.54 2.43 6.84
N TYR A 398 28.37 1.97 5.90
CA TYR A 398 28.96 2.84 4.87
C TYR A 398 27.91 3.36 3.88
N LEU A 399 26.94 2.55 3.46
CA LEU A 399 25.82 3.01 2.63
C LEU A 399 24.92 3.97 3.41
N ARG A 400 24.66 3.73 4.70
CA ARG A 400 23.89 4.69 5.54
C ARG A 400 24.56 6.06 5.59
N LYS A 401 25.88 6.10 5.70
CA LYS A 401 26.65 7.36 5.64
C LYS A 401 26.51 8.04 4.28
N LYS A 402 26.71 7.30 3.18
CA LYS A 402 26.50 7.83 1.82
C LYS A 402 25.08 8.35 1.59
N LEU A 403 24.07 7.63 2.10
CA LEU A 403 22.66 8.04 2.02
C LEU A 403 22.38 9.30 2.85
N ALA A 404 22.97 9.43 4.04
CA ALA A 404 22.87 10.63 4.85
C ALA A 404 23.60 11.84 4.23
N GLU A 405 24.67 11.62 3.45
CA GLU A 405 25.33 12.65 2.66
C GLU A 405 24.45 13.15 1.50
N ILE A 406 23.73 12.25 0.83
CA ILE A 406 22.82 12.59 -0.28
C ILE A 406 21.51 13.19 0.24
N ILE A 407 20.98 12.67 1.34
CA ILE A 407 19.71 13.08 1.95
C ILE A 407 20.00 13.64 3.34
N PRO A 408 20.27 14.96 3.49
CA PRO A 408 20.69 15.55 4.77
C PRO A 408 19.62 15.46 5.87
N GLY A 409 18.36 15.19 5.52
CA GLY A 409 17.26 14.96 6.46
C GLY A 409 17.13 13.53 6.97
N LEU A 410 17.88 12.56 6.42
CA LEU A 410 17.74 11.13 6.74
C LEU A 410 18.25 10.84 8.15
N ARG A 411 17.33 10.50 9.06
CA ARG A 411 17.69 10.24 10.46
C ARG A 411 18.00 8.75 10.68
N PRO A 412 18.95 8.39 11.56
CA PRO A 412 19.30 6.98 11.78
C PRO A 412 18.11 6.08 12.17
N TRP A 413 17.13 6.62 12.90
CA TRP A 413 15.94 5.86 13.28
C TRP A 413 14.95 5.65 12.12
N GLU A 414 14.91 6.55 11.12
CA GLU A 414 14.06 6.38 9.93
C GLU A 414 14.55 5.20 9.11
N VAL A 415 15.88 5.09 8.92
CA VAL A 415 16.51 3.91 8.31
C VAL A 415 16.15 2.65 9.09
N LEU A 416 16.25 2.69 10.42
CA LEU A 416 15.89 1.58 11.31
C LEU A 416 14.40 1.19 11.19
N SER A 417 13.50 2.17 11.04
CA SER A 417 12.06 1.94 10.94
C SER A 417 11.67 1.28 9.61
N ILE A 418 12.28 1.71 8.50
CA ILE A 418 12.11 1.11 7.18
C ILE A 418 12.66 -0.30 7.19
N GLU A 419 13.85 -0.45 7.75
CA GLU A 419 14.45 -1.73 7.99
C GLU A 419 13.50 -2.66 8.75
N GLN A 420 12.94 -2.23 9.89
CA GLN A 420 11.99 -3.04 10.68
C GLN A 420 10.69 -3.35 9.93
N ALA A 421 10.20 -2.38 9.14
CA ALA A 421 9.03 -2.58 8.29
C ALA A 421 9.31 -3.64 7.22
N MET A 422 10.47 -3.55 6.54
CA MET A 422 10.94 -4.56 5.59
C MET A 422 11.06 -5.92 6.27
N ASP A 423 11.69 -6.02 7.43
CA ASP A 423 11.80 -7.28 8.19
C ASP A 423 10.45 -7.94 8.50
N ARG A 424 9.47 -7.15 8.95
CA ARG A 424 8.10 -7.67 9.14
C ARG A 424 7.47 -8.11 7.81
N LEU A 425 7.70 -7.37 6.73
CA LEU A 425 7.11 -7.63 5.41
C LEU A 425 7.75 -8.85 4.72
N THR A 426 9.08 -8.93 4.64
CA THR A 426 9.83 -9.96 3.92
C THR A 426 10.24 -11.15 4.79
N PHE A 427 10.53 -10.94 6.09
CA PHE A 427 11.14 -11.96 6.95
C PHE A 427 10.28 -12.32 8.19
N ASN A 428 9.03 -11.88 8.28
CA ASN A 428 8.11 -12.15 9.41
C ASN A 428 8.66 -11.74 10.79
N GLY A 429 9.59 -10.78 10.86
CA GLY A 429 10.25 -10.39 12.11
C GLY A 429 11.37 -11.32 12.55
N GLU A 430 11.71 -12.34 11.75
CA GLU A 430 12.89 -13.19 11.94
C GLU A 430 14.10 -12.56 11.26
N TRP A 431 14.42 -11.31 11.61
CA TRP A 431 15.66 -10.70 11.15
C TRP A 431 16.87 -11.26 11.88
N TYR A 432 17.78 -11.85 11.13
CA TYR A 432 19.14 -12.10 11.58
C TYR A 432 19.94 -10.79 11.62
N ARG A 433 19.67 -9.95 12.63
CA ARG A 433 20.58 -8.87 13.02
C ARG A 433 21.61 -9.41 14.01
N GLU A 434 22.85 -8.98 13.88
CA GLU A 434 23.71 -8.96 15.06
C GLU A 434 23.11 -7.97 16.09
N PRO A 435 23.05 -8.30 17.38
CA PRO A 435 22.52 -7.39 18.39
C PRO A 435 23.29 -6.06 18.36
N LEU A 436 22.58 -4.94 18.53
CA LEU A 436 23.20 -3.61 18.61
C LEU A 436 24.28 -3.60 19.70
N GLY A 437 25.52 -3.29 19.31
CA GLY A 437 26.69 -3.39 20.18
C GLY A 437 27.57 -4.62 19.90
N SER A 438 27.23 -5.43 18.90
CA SER A 438 28.11 -6.46 18.35
C SER A 438 29.40 -5.83 17.77
N PHE A 439 30.38 -6.68 17.45
CA PHE A 439 31.65 -6.22 16.88
C PHE A 439 31.48 -5.38 15.61
N THR A 440 30.55 -5.76 14.71
CA THR A 440 30.33 -5.05 13.44
C THR A 440 29.39 -3.83 13.58
N THR A 441 28.43 -3.89 14.51
CA THR A 441 27.42 -2.84 14.69
C THR A 441 27.79 -1.81 15.76
N GLY A 442 28.82 -2.10 16.56
CA GLY A 442 29.24 -1.29 17.69
C GLY A 442 29.90 0.04 17.31
N PRO A 443 30.11 0.91 18.32
CA PRO A 443 30.91 2.11 18.15
C PRO A 443 32.36 1.76 17.75
N PRO A 444 33.04 2.59 16.92
CA PRO A 444 34.36 2.29 16.37
C PRO A 444 35.44 1.96 17.42
N TYR A 445 35.30 2.50 18.64
CA TYR A 445 36.28 2.25 19.70
C TYR A 445 36.30 0.78 20.16
N LEU A 446 35.23 0.00 19.97
CA LEU A 446 35.22 -1.42 20.34
C LEU A 446 36.19 -2.22 19.49
N GLU A 447 36.37 -1.86 18.22
CA GLU A 447 37.33 -2.52 17.34
C GLU A 447 38.77 -2.25 17.80
N HIS A 448 39.07 -1.00 18.14
CA HIS A 448 40.35 -0.61 18.72
C HIS A 448 40.61 -1.29 20.05
N TRP A 449 39.62 -1.27 20.95
CA TRP A 449 39.69 -1.93 22.25
C TRP A 449 39.93 -3.44 22.12
N ASN A 450 39.20 -4.12 21.23
CA ASN A 450 39.40 -5.55 20.97
C ASN A 450 40.81 -5.83 20.43
N ARG A 451 41.33 -4.96 19.54
CA ARG A 451 42.69 -5.08 19.01
C ARG A 451 43.73 -4.96 20.13
N ASP A 452 43.54 -4.02 21.05
CA ASP A 452 44.42 -3.82 22.20
C ASP A 452 44.34 -4.98 23.20
N VAL A 453 43.13 -5.48 23.48
CA VAL A 453 42.90 -6.65 24.33
C VAL A 453 43.53 -7.90 23.74
N MET A 454 43.38 -8.15 22.43
CA MET A 454 44.01 -9.29 21.76
C MET A 454 45.53 -9.20 21.76
N ARG A 455 46.08 -7.97 21.68
CA ARG A 455 47.53 -7.76 21.80
C ARG A 455 48.02 -8.08 23.22
N LEU A 456 47.31 -7.61 24.25
CA LEU A 456 47.62 -7.95 25.64
C LEU A 456 47.51 -9.45 25.92
N TYR A 457 46.46 -10.09 25.38
CA TYR A 457 46.27 -11.53 25.49
C TYR A 457 47.43 -12.31 24.89
N LYS A 458 47.87 -11.97 23.67
CA LYS A 458 49.03 -12.61 23.04
C LYS A 458 50.30 -12.50 23.88
N ILE A 459 50.60 -11.30 24.39
CA ILE A 459 51.76 -11.08 25.26
C ILE A 459 51.66 -11.96 26.52
N PHE A 460 50.49 -12.05 27.11
CA PHE A 460 50.25 -12.89 28.29
C PHE A 460 50.39 -14.39 27.98
N ASP A 461 49.87 -14.84 26.84
CA ASP A 461 49.93 -16.23 26.37
C ASP A 461 51.37 -16.66 26.06
N ASP A 462 52.11 -15.80 25.34
CA ASP A 462 53.54 -16.00 25.03
C ASP A 462 54.35 -16.11 26.33
N LEU A 463 54.17 -15.17 27.27
CA LEU A 463 54.85 -15.19 28.57
C LEU A 463 54.50 -16.42 29.42
N ASN A 464 53.24 -16.83 29.44
CA ASN A 464 52.83 -18.04 30.17
C ASN A 464 53.42 -19.30 29.55
N THR A 465 53.49 -19.36 28.22
CA THR A 465 54.06 -20.51 27.50
C THR A 465 55.56 -20.62 27.81
N GLU A 466 56.30 -19.50 27.70
CA GLU A 466 57.72 -19.46 28.07
C GLU A 466 57.95 -19.85 29.53
N LEU A 467 57.09 -19.35 30.44
CA LEU A 467 57.19 -19.67 31.87
C LEU A 467 56.86 -21.14 32.14
N TYR A 468 55.85 -21.70 31.47
CA TYR A 468 55.49 -23.11 31.58
C TYR A 468 56.63 -24.01 31.11
N GLU A 469 57.17 -23.75 29.91
CA GLU A 469 58.33 -24.47 29.37
C GLU A 469 59.56 -24.35 30.30
N HIS A 470 59.79 -23.18 30.89
CA HIS A 470 60.88 -22.99 31.84
C HIS A 470 60.67 -23.82 33.12
N MET A 471 59.45 -23.89 33.63
CA MET A 471 59.10 -24.65 34.84
C MET A 471 59.15 -26.17 34.61
N GLU A 472 58.67 -26.64 33.45
CA GLU A 472 58.77 -28.03 33.01
C GLU A 472 60.23 -28.50 32.92
N ASN A 473 61.11 -27.65 32.38
CA ASN A 473 62.54 -27.94 32.29
C ASN A 473 63.30 -27.83 33.63
N SER A 474 62.86 -26.96 34.54
CA SER A 474 63.59 -26.67 35.80
C SER A 474 63.14 -27.51 36.99
N ILE A 475 61.89 -27.97 37.01
CA ILE A 475 61.31 -28.71 38.15
C ILE A 475 60.91 -30.12 37.68
N ALA A 476 61.68 -31.12 38.11
CA ALA A 476 61.38 -32.52 37.81
C ALA A 476 59.98 -32.92 38.34
N GLY A 477 59.11 -33.35 37.42
CA GLY A 477 57.73 -33.78 37.74
C GLY A 477 56.70 -32.65 37.76
N PHE A 478 57.06 -31.44 37.34
CA PHE A 478 56.12 -30.32 37.18
C PHE A 478 54.90 -30.69 36.32
N ASP A 479 55.09 -31.45 35.25
CA ASP A 479 54.00 -31.86 34.34
C ASP A 479 52.92 -32.66 35.06
N LYS A 480 53.33 -33.56 35.97
CA LYS A 480 52.39 -34.35 36.79
C LYS A 480 51.62 -33.49 37.79
N ILE A 481 52.24 -32.40 38.27
CA ILE A 481 51.57 -31.42 39.13
C ILE A 481 50.55 -30.66 38.28
N MET A 482 50.93 -30.21 37.09
CA MET A 482 50.06 -29.48 36.17
C MET A 482 48.91 -30.32 35.64
N GLU A 483 49.13 -31.60 35.34
CA GLU A 483 48.09 -32.55 34.95
C GLU A 483 47.02 -32.67 36.07
N LYS A 484 47.45 -32.85 37.32
CA LYS A 484 46.52 -32.84 38.47
C LYS A 484 45.77 -31.53 38.63
N ILE A 485 46.44 -30.40 38.41
CA ILE A 485 45.81 -29.07 38.46
C ILE A 485 44.77 -28.92 37.35
N ARG A 486 45.09 -29.38 36.13
CA ARG A 486 44.15 -29.38 34.98
C ARG A 486 42.96 -30.27 35.27
N ASP A 487 43.15 -31.48 35.77
CA ASP A 487 42.07 -32.40 36.13
C ASP A 487 41.17 -31.82 37.23
N ASP A 488 41.74 -31.23 38.28
CA ASP A 488 40.97 -30.56 39.33
C ASP A 488 40.22 -29.33 38.79
N PHE A 489 40.84 -28.56 37.89
CA PHE A 489 40.20 -27.43 37.24
C PHE A 489 39.03 -27.87 36.35
N ILE A 490 39.21 -28.91 35.53
CA ILE A 490 38.16 -29.50 34.68
C ILE A 490 37.02 -30.01 35.57
N ALA A 491 37.33 -30.77 36.62
CA ALA A 491 36.31 -31.27 37.55
C ALA A 491 35.54 -30.14 38.27
N ARG A 492 36.21 -29.05 38.66
CA ARG A 492 35.56 -27.87 39.28
C ARG A 492 34.71 -27.10 38.29
N THR A 493 35.20 -26.90 37.08
CA THR A 493 34.48 -26.17 36.01
C THR A 493 33.27 -26.95 35.53
N ASP A 494 33.37 -28.27 35.36
CA ASP A 494 32.24 -29.14 35.04
C ASP A 494 31.15 -29.08 36.14
N LYS A 495 31.54 -29.17 37.42
CA LYS A 495 30.59 -29.00 38.54
C LYS A 495 29.89 -27.63 38.52
N MET A 496 30.64 -26.56 38.22
CA MET A 496 30.09 -25.21 38.14
C MET A 496 29.16 -25.03 36.95
N LEU A 497 29.49 -25.62 35.80
CA LEU A 497 28.65 -25.62 34.59
C LEU A 497 27.35 -26.39 34.85
N GLU A 498 27.43 -27.59 35.42
CA GLU A 498 26.25 -28.38 35.78
C GLU A 498 25.32 -27.62 36.75
N LYS A 499 25.90 -26.90 37.72
CA LYS A 499 25.12 -26.08 38.65
C LYS A 499 24.41 -24.93 37.93
N LYS A 500 25.13 -24.19 37.06
CA LYS A 500 24.54 -23.10 36.26
C LYS A 500 23.47 -23.62 35.31
N ASP A 501 23.65 -24.80 34.72
CA ASP A 501 22.67 -25.42 33.84
C ASP A 501 21.42 -25.83 34.61
N LYS A 502 21.56 -26.36 35.83
CA LYS A 502 20.43 -26.62 36.74
C LYS A 502 19.68 -25.33 37.08
N GLU A 503 20.39 -24.27 37.49
CA GLU A 503 19.79 -22.96 37.82
C GLU A 503 19.03 -22.36 36.61
N LYS A 504 19.59 -22.43 35.40
CA LYS A 504 18.94 -21.97 34.17
C LYS A 504 17.70 -22.80 33.81
N ARG A 505 17.76 -24.13 33.98
CA ARG A 505 16.61 -25.03 33.76
C ARG A 505 15.47 -24.71 34.74
N GLU A 506 15.78 -24.47 36.00
CA GLU A 506 14.80 -24.08 37.02
C GLU A 506 14.19 -22.70 36.72
N ALA A 507 15.00 -21.72 36.32
CA ALA A 507 14.53 -20.39 35.93
C ALA A 507 13.57 -20.44 34.73
N ARG A 508 13.86 -21.28 33.72
CA ARG A 508 12.96 -21.49 32.57
C ARG A 508 11.66 -22.17 32.94
N LYS A 509 11.70 -23.21 33.80
CA LYS A 509 10.49 -23.86 34.34
C LYS A 509 9.61 -22.86 35.08
N LYS A 510 10.20 -21.98 35.89
CA LYS A 510 9.47 -20.92 36.61
C LYS A 510 8.86 -19.87 35.66
N ALA A 511 9.49 -19.62 34.51
CA ALA A 511 8.99 -18.71 33.48
C ALA A 511 7.97 -19.35 32.50
N GLY A 512 7.67 -20.65 32.63
CA GLY A 512 6.75 -21.36 31.72
C GLY A 512 7.30 -21.62 30.32
N LEU A 513 8.62 -21.52 30.11
CA LEU A 513 9.27 -21.75 28.81
C LEU A 513 9.59 -23.25 28.62
N PRO A 514 9.46 -23.81 27.40
CA PRO A 514 9.82 -25.20 27.12
C PRO A 514 11.32 -25.48 27.35
N GLU A 515 11.65 -26.73 27.60
CA GLU A 515 13.02 -27.19 27.86
C GLU A 515 13.87 -27.04 26.60
N TYR A 516 14.94 -26.25 26.70
CA TYR A 516 15.86 -26.01 25.58
C TYR A 516 16.95 -27.08 25.58
N GLN A 517 17.08 -27.79 24.46
CA GLN A 517 18.21 -28.68 24.21
C GLN A 517 19.41 -27.80 23.85
N TRP A 518 20.35 -27.68 24.79
CA TRP A 518 21.61 -27.02 24.52
C TRP A 518 22.42 -27.86 23.52
N PRO A 519 23.07 -27.26 22.52
CA PRO A 519 24.04 -27.99 21.71
C PRO A 519 25.12 -28.57 22.62
N GLU A 520 25.59 -29.78 22.29
CA GLU A 520 26.64 -30.48 23.02
C GLU A 520 27.84 -29.56 23.25
N LYS A 521 28.48 -29.68 24.43
CA LYS A 521 29.54 -28.78 24.93
C LYS A 521 30.46 -28.36 23.76
N PRO A 522 30.50 -27.08 23.36
CA PRO A 522 31.30 -26.66 22.20
C PRO A 522 32.80 -26.77 22.45
N TYR A 523 33.20 -27.05 23.68
CA TYR A 523 34.57 -27.19 24.10
C TYR A 523 34.80 -28.62 24.59
N VAL A 524 35.45 -29.41 23.74
CA VAL A 524 36.24 -30.55 24.20
C VAL A 524 37.61 -29.96 24.56
N PRO A 525 38.06 -30.06 25.82
CA PRO A 525 39.30 -29.43 26.27
C PRO A 525 40.54 -29.80 25.47
#